data_AF-A0A8T5A5Q6-F1
#
_entry.id   AF-A0A8T5A5Q6-F1
#
_cell.length_a   1.000
_cell.length_b   1.000
_cell.length_c   1.000
_cell.angle_alpha   90.00
_cell.angle_beta   90.00
_cell.angle_gamma   90.00
#
_symmetry.space_group_name_H-M   'P 1'
#
loop_
_entity.id
_entity.type
_entity.pdbx_description
1 polymer ?
#
loop_
_entity_poly.entity_id
_entity_poly.type
_entity_poly.pdbx_seq_one_letter_code
_entity_poly.pdbx_strand_id
1 'polypeptide(L)' 'MPFGNRVCKKVNIPVLGICFGHQLIGVAFGSNVYSLLTTIEGFVSVKILQPDAIFFSWKEGDTVNLRQHHTDYA' A
#
# COMPACT_ATOMS: atom_id res chain seq x y z
N MET A 1 20.64 9.72 1.37
CA MET A 1 20.15 10.45 0.18
C MET A 1 19.31 11.64 0.66
N PRO A 2 19.49 12.87 0.17
CA PRO A 2 18.72 14.00 0.66
C PRO A 2 17.28 13.88 0.13
N PHE A 3 16.30 13.86 1.03
CA PHE A 3 14.89 13.64 0.74
C PHE A 3 14.29 14.85 0.01
N GLY A 4 14.45 14.87 -1.32
CA GLY A 4 13.82 15.85 -2.21
C GLY A 4 12.29 15.81 -2.17
N ASN A 5 11.69 16.94 -2.53
CA ASN A 5 10.25 17.23 -2.65
C ASN A 5 9.33 16.02 -2.85
N ARG A 6 8.49 15.71 -1.85
CA ARG A 6 7.51 14.62 -1.93
C ARG A 6 6.14 15.16 -2.37
N VAL A 7 5.76 14.90 -3.62
CA VAL A 7 4.51 15.40 -4.24
C VAL A 7 3.28 15.04 -3.39
N CYS A 8 3.22 13.82 -2.85
CA CYS A 8 2.12 13.35 -2.00
C CYS A 8 1.91 14.20 -0.72
N LYS A 9 2.91 14.97 -0.28
CA LYS A 9 2.79 15.87 0.88
C LYS A 9 2.31 17.28 0.51
N LYS A 10 2.28 17.63 -0.78
CA LYS A 10 2.02 19.01 -1.26
C LYS A 10 0.72 19.16 -2.01
N VAL A 11 0.11 18.05 -2.43
CA VAL A 11 -1.15 18.07 -3.17
C VAL A 11 -2.32 18.00 -2.19
N ASN A 12 -3.36 18.80 -2.44
CA ASN A 12 -4.60 18.81 -1.66
C ASN A 12 -5.74 18.12 -2.44
N ILE A 13 -5.46 16.92 -2.95
CA ILE A 13 -6.43 16.07 -3.65
C ILE A 13 -6.29 14.63 -3.12
N PRO A 14 -7.35 13.80 -3.19
CA PRO A 14 -7.24 12.39 -2.82
C PRO A 14 -6.19 11.66 -3.67
N VAL A 15 -5.34 10.84 -3.04
CA VAL A 15 -4.31 10.03 -3.70
C VAL A 15 -4.48 8.57 -3.28
N LEU A 16 -4.53 7.67 -4.26
CA LEU A 16 -4.52 6.22 -4.05
C LEU A 16 -3.19 5.65 -4.56
N GLY A 17 -2.43 5.01 -3.67
CA GLY A 17 -1.22 4.27 -4.03
C GLY A 17 -1.51 2.77 -4.12
N ILE A 18 -1.07 2.12 -5.21
CA ILE A 18 -1.21 0.67 -5.43
C ILE A 18 0.18 0.07 -5.61
N CYS A 19 0.46 -1.06 -4.95
CA CYS A 19 1.77 -1.73 -4.96
C CYS A 19 2.91 -0.75 -4.60
N PHE A 20 3.87 -0.50 -5.49
CA PHE A 20 4.97 0.45 -5.29
C PHE A 20 4.48 1.87 -4.96
N GLY A 21 3.33 2.29 -5.51
CA GLY A 21 2.75 3.60 -5.18
C GLY A 21 2.37 3.74 -3.70
N HIS A 22 1.83 2.67 -3.09
CA HIS A 22 1.52 2.66 -1.66
C HIS A 22 2.81 2.77 -0.81
N GLN A 23 3.88 2.10 -1.23
CA GLN A 23 5.19 2.16 -0.56
C GLN A 23 5.80 3.56 -0.63
N LEU A 24 5.73 4.23 -1.78
CA LEU A 24 6.19 5.61 -1.93
C LEU A 24 5.42 6.56 -1.01
N ILE A 25 4.12 6.34 -0.82
CA ILE A 25 3.33 7.10 0.17
C ILE A 25 3.86 6.81 1.57
N GLY A 26 4.01 5.55 1.98
CA GLY A 26 4.56 5.18 3.29
C GLY A 26 5.91 5.86 3.55
N VAL A 27 6.86 5.71 2.62
CA VAL A 27 8.17 6.37 2.68
C VAL A 27 8.01 7.88 2.81
N ALA A 28 7.09 8.48 2.03
CA ALA A 28 6.83 9.91 2.11
C ALA A 28 6.43 10.39 3.50
N PHE A 29 5.66 9.59 4.23
CA PHE A 29 5.19 9.87 5.58
C PHE A 29 6.09 9.29 6.70
N GLY A 30 7.20 8.65 6.37
CA GLY A 30 8.23 8.23 7.32
C GLY A 30 8.29 6.73 7.58
N SER A 31 7.52 5.91 6.88
CA SER A 31 7.66 4.45 6.92
C SER A 31 8.96 4.00 6.26
N ASN A 32 9.45 2.84 6.70
CA ASN A 32 10.55 2.15 6.04
C ASN A 32 9.99 1.16 5.01
N VAL A 33 10.75 0.90 3.96
CA VAL A 33 10.47 -0.16 2.99
C VAL A 33 11.74 -0.98 2.87
N TYR A 34 11.59 -2.30 2.94
CA TYR A 34 12.68 -3.26 2.93
C TYR A 34 12.56 -4.13 1.69
N SER A 35 13.69 -4.36 1.01
CA SER A 35 13.73 -5.26 -0.13
C SER A 35 13.70 -6.72 0.31
N LEU A 36 12.98 -7.55 -0.45
CA LEU A 36 13.00 -9.00 -0.35
C LEU A 36 14.00 -9.57 -1.37
N LEU A 37 14.57 -10.73 -1.05
CA LEU A 37 15.45 -11.46 -1.98
C LEU A 37 14.69 -12.13 -3.13
N THR A 38 13.38 -12.27 -3.00
CA THR A 38 12.52 -12.99 -3.94
C THR A 38 11.24 -12.22 -4.21
N THR A 39 10.72 -12.32 -5.43
CA THR A 39 9.41 -11.79 -5.80
C THR A 39 8.29 -12.57 -5.11
N ILE A 40 7.38 -11.86 -4.47
CA ILE A 40 6.09 -12.38 -4.03
C ILE A 40 5.09 -12.16 -5.17
N GLU A 41 4.54 -13.24 -5.70
CA GLU A 41 3.55 -13.20 -6.77
C GLU A 41 2.45 -14.25 -6.54
N GLY A 42 1.20 -13.87 -6.79
CA GLY A 42 0.07 -14.79 -6.77
C GLY A 42 -1.19 -14.17 -6.19
N PHE A 43 -2.20 -15.00 -5.95
CA PHE A 43 -3.39 -14.58 -5.22
C PHE A 43 -3.18 -14.75 -3.72
N VAL A 44 -3.64 -13.77 -2.95
CA VAL A 44 -3.61 -13.80 -1.48
C VAL A 44 -5.00 -13.46 -0.95
N SER A 45 -5.43 -14.21 0.07
CA SER A 45 -6.65 -13.93 0.81
C SER A 45 -6.33 -12.98 1.96
N VAL A 46 -6.93 -11.79 1.95
CA VAL A 46 -6.73 -10.75 2.97
C VAL A 46 -8.03 -10.53 3.71
N LYS A 47 -7.96 -10.42 5.04
CA LYS A 47 -9.10 -10.11 5.91
C LYS A 47 -9.27 -8.60 6.04
N ILE A 48 -10.48 -8.09 5.83
CA ILE A 48 -10.84 -6.70 6.12
C ILE A 48 -10.96 -6.54 7.64
N LEU A 49 -10.04 -5.77 8.23
CA LEU A 49 -10.04 -5.52 9.68
C LEU A 49 -10.94 -4.33 10.05
N GLN A 50 -10.96 -3.30 9.20
CA GLN A 50 -11.78 -2.12 9.40
C GLN A 50 -12.11 -1.50 8.05
N PRO A 51 -13.37 -1.53 7.60
CA PRO A 51 -13.79 -0.85 6.38
C PRO A 51 -13.67 0.68 6.51
N ASP A 52 -13.20 1.33 5.46
CA ASP A 52 -13.14 2.79 5.35
C ASP A 52 -13.68 3.25 3.98
N ALA A 53 -13.37 4.48 3.58
CA ALA A 53 -13.82 5.03 2.31
C ALA A 53 -13.39 4.21 1.07
N ILE A 54 -12.23 3.54 1.10
CA ILE A 54 -11.77 2.72 -0.04
C ILE A 54 -12.23 1.26 0.06
N PHE A 55 -12.54 0.79 1.27
CA PHE A 55 -13.02 -0.58 1.52
C PHE A 55 -14.53 -0.67 1.84
N PHE A 56 -15.31 0.37 1.54
CA PHE A 56 -16.70 0.53 1.99
C PHE A 56 -17.67 -0.59 1.57
N SER A 57 -17.36 -1.29 0.47
CA SER A 57 -18.19 -2.39 -0.06
C SER A 57 -18.10 -3.66 0.77
N TRP A 58 -17.11 -3.77 1.65
CA TRP A 58 -16.88 -4.94 2.50
C TRP A 58 -17.19 -4.62 3.96
N LYS A 59 -17.49 -5.66 4.72
CA LYS A 59 -17.69 -5.59 6.17
C LYS A 59 -16.42 -6.00 6.90
N GLU A 60 -16.30 -5.55 8.15
CA GLU A 60 -15.29 -6.08 9.06
C GLU A 60 -15.42 -7.60 9.15
N GLY A 61 -14.30 -8.30 8.96
CA GLY A 61 -14.23 -9.76 8.94
C GLY A 61 -14.31 -10.40 7.55
N ASP A 62 -14.75 -9.67 6.52
CA ASP A 62 -14.80 -10.19 5.15
C ASP A 62 -13.40 -10.58 4.67
N THR A 63 -13.33 -11.64 3.86
CA THR A 63 -12.08 -12.06 3.21
C THR A 63 -12.16 -11.77 1.72
N VAL A 64 -11.14 -11.12 1.19
CA VAL A 64 -11.03 -10.74 -0.22
C VAL A 64 -9.80 -11.36 -0.85
N ASN A 65 -9.96 -11.92 -2.05
CA ASN A 65 -8.84 -12.43 -2.84
C ASN A 65 -8.27 -11.30 -3.69
N LEU A 66 -7.00 -11.00 -3.45
CA LEU A 66 -6.26 -9.92 -4.13
C LEU A 66 -5.08 -10.51 -4.89
N ARG A 67 -4.64 -9.81 -5.95
CA ARG A 67 -3.40 -10.15 -6.67
C ARG A 67 -2.24 -9.37 -6.06
N GLN A 68 -1.18 -10.09 -5.70
CA GLN A 68 0.10 -9.52 -5.29
C GLN A 68 1.17 -9.79 -6.35
N HIS A 69 2.05 -8.80 -6.54
CA HIS A 69 3.27 -8.89 -7.32
C HIS A 69 4.21 -7.78 -6.83
N HIS A 70 5.19 -8.13 -5.98
CA HIS A 70 6.14 -7.18 -5.39
C HIS A 70 7.41 -7.86 -4.88
N THR A 71 8.49 -7.10 -4.73
CA THR A 71 9.83 -7.57 -4.29
C THR A 71 10.29 -6.88 -3.00
N ASP A 72 9.36 -6.29 -2.27
CA ASP A 72 9.58 -5.37 -1.17
C ASP A 72 8.46 -5.52 -0.14
N TYR A 73 8.69 -5.11 1.11
CA TYR A 73 7.66 -5.04 2.13
C TYR A 73 7.80 -3.74 2.93
N ALA A 74 6.65 -3.21 3.38
CA ALA A 74 6.55 -1.99 4.17
C ALA A 74 6.11 -2.31 5.60
#